data_AF-A0A957ZTW7-F1
#
_entry.id   AF-A0A957ZTW7-F1
#
_cell.length_a   1.000
_cell.length_b   1.000
_cell.length_c   1.000
_cell.angle_alpha   90.00
_cell.angle_beta   90.00
_cell.angle_gamma   90.00
#
_symmetry.space_group_name_H-M   'P 1'
#
loop_
_entity.id
_entity.type
_entity.pdbx_description
1 polymer ?
#
loop_
_entity_poly.entity_id
_entity_poly.type
_entity_poly.pdbx_seq_one_letter_code
_entity_poly.pdbx_strand_id
1 'polypeptide(L)'
;MGTLLTVIVLLIALVALGFAWKNQQELGTVRRRLDRYNKALFDANDRILALEESLAAAKAEFRVQQMHRNGSPTVAADMTVREVTLLHPQAAAVLAGFHLGGCSSCAVDDDATLARICADAGVDLTTLLTNLNTVVAQGNGQGAPVKLPNVAVEF
;
A
#
# COMPACT_ATOMS: atom_id res chain seq x y z
N MET A 1 75.17 -17.42 -2.09
CA MET A 1 74.27 -16.87 -1.05
C MET A 1 72.99 -16.24 -1.61
N GLY A 2 72.99 -15.59 -2.78
CA GLY A 2 71.77 -14.97 -3.34
C GLY A 2 70.62 -15.94 -3.69
N THR A 3 70.93 -17.17 -4.11
CA THR A 3 69.91 -18.16 -4.52
C THR A 3 69.06 -18.72 -3.37
N LEU A 4 69.62 -18.81 -2.15
CA LEU A 4 68.86 -19.24 -0.97
C LEU A 4 67.82 -18.19 -0.57
N LEU A 5 68.19 -16.91 -0.63
CA LEU A 5 67.31 -15.79 -0.33
C LEU A 5 66.14 -15.72 -1.31
N THR A 6 66.38 -15.94 -2.61
CA THR A 6 65.31 -15.97 -3.63
C THR A 6 64.34 -17.12 -3.42
N VAL A 7 64.83 -18.30 -3.01
CA VAL A 7 63.96 -19.46 -2.74
C VAL A 7 63.06 -19.19 -1.53
N ILE A 8 63.60 -18.58 -0.46
CA ILE A 8 62.81 -18.23 0.73
C ILE A 8 61.71 -17.22 0.39
N VAL A 9 62.03 -16.17 -0.37
CA VAL A 9 61.05 -15.16 -0.80
C VAL A 9 59.94 -15.79 -1.65
N LEU A 10 60.30 -16.71 -2.55
CA LEU A 10 59.33 -17.42 -3.40
C LEU A 10 58.38 -18.30 -2.58
N LEU A 11 58.89 -18.98 -1.55
CA LEU A 11 58.06 -19.77 -0.64
C LEU A 11 57.09 -18.88 0.15
N ILE A 12 57.55 -17.74 0.66
CA ILE A 12 56.69 -16.79 1.38
C ILE A 12 55.59 -16.24 0.45
N ALA A 13 55.94 -15.88 -0.78
CA ALA A 13 54.98 -15.39 -1.77
C ALA A 13 53.92 -16.45 -2.10
N LEU A 14 54.31 -17.72 -2.24
CA LEU A 14 53.38 -18.84 -2.46
C LEU A 14 52.41 -19.03 -1.28
N VAL A 15 52.91 -18.96 -0.05
CA VAL A 15 52.06 -19.07 1.15
C VAL A 15 51.08 -17.89 1.24
N ALA A 16 51.55 -16.66 0.98
CA ALA A 16 50.70 -15.47 0.98
C ALA A 16 49.59 -15.56 -0.09
N LEU A 17 49.92 -16.07 -1.28
CA LEU A 17 48.96 -16.28 -2.37
C LEU A 17 47.90 -17.33 -1.98
N GLY A 18 48.32 -18.44 -1.37
CA GLY A 18 47.41 -19.47 -0.87
C GLY A 18 46.46 -18.93 0.21
N PHE A 19 46.97 -18.11 1.13
CA PHE A 19 46.16 -17.46 2.16
C PHE A 19 45.18 -16.44 1.56
N ALA A 20 45.62 -15.61 0.61
CA ALA A 20 44.76 -14.67 -0.09
C ALA A 20 43.63 -15.38 -0.85
N TRP A 21 43.94 -16.48 -1.54
CA TRP A 21 42.95 -17.29 -2.26
C TRP A 21 41.91 -17.90 -1.31
N LYS A 22 42.35 -18.44 -0.16
CA LYS A 22 41.43 -18.97 0.85
C LYS A 22 40.51 -17.89 1.41
N ASN A 23 41.03 -16.72 1.78
CA ASN A 23 40.22 -15.60 2.25
C ASN A 23 39.19 -15.14 1.21
N GLN A 24 39.59 -15.11 -0.07
CA GLN A 24 38.68 -14.75 -1.16
C GLN A 24 37.53 -15.76 -1.31
N GLN A 25 37.80 -17.05 -1.11
CA GLN A 25 36.74 -18.07 -1.09
C GLN A 25 35.78 -17.86 0.10
N GLU A 26 36.31 -17.64 1.30
CA GLU A 26 35.50 -17.41 2.50
C GLU A 26 34.62 -16.16 2.36
N LEU A 27 35.18 -15.04 1.88
CA LEU A 27 34.44 -13.82 1.59
C LEU A 27 33.31 -14.07 0.58
N GLY A 28 33.56 -14.88 -0.45
CA GLY A 28 32.52 -15.27 -1.41
C GLY A 28 31.35 -15.99 -0.75
N THR A 29 31.62 -16.90 0.19
CA THR A 29 30.55 -17.62 0.92
C THR A 29 29.78 -16.72 1.88
N VAL A 30 30.47 -15.83 2.60
CA VAL A 30 29.85 -14.89 3.54
C VAL A 30 28.96 -13.90 2.78
N ARG A 31 29.44 -13.38 1.65
CA ARG A 31 28.67 -12.47 0.79
C ARG A 31 27.38 -13.10 0.30
N ARG A 32 27.43 -14.35 -0.21
CA ARG A 32 26.21 -15.07 -0.62
C ARG A 32 25.23 -15.29 0.53
N ARG A 33 25.71 -15.51 1.76
CA ARG A 33 24.84 -15.62 2.94
C ARG A 33 24.18 -14.28 3.26
N LEU A 34 24.95 -13.20 3.23
CA LEU A 34 24.45 -11.85 3.45
C LEU A 34 23.38 -11.47 2.42
N ASP A 35 23.59 -11.77 1.13
CA ASP A 35 22.62 -11.50 0.07
C ASP A 35 21.30 -12.25 0.31
N ARG A 36 21.37 -13.52 0.78
CA ARG A 36 20.16 -14.29 1.13
C ARG A 36 19.44 -13.72 2.34
N TYR A 37 20.16 -13.26 3.37
CA TYR A 37 19.54 -12.63 4.54
C TYR A 37 18.90 -11.29 4.18
N ASN A 38 19.57 -10.45 3.40
CA ASN A 38 19.02 -9.20 2.90
C ASN A 38 17.73 -9.46 2.13
N LYS A 39 17.75 -10.41 1.19
CA LYS A 39 16.54 -10.79 0.45
C LYS A 39 15.41 -11.26 1.39
N ALA A 40 15.71 -12.14 2.34
CA ALA A 40 14.71 -12.61 3.30
C ALA A 40 14.13 -11.47 4.16
N LEU A 41 14.93 -10.46 4.49
CA LEU A 41 14.48 -9.28 5.24
C LEU A 41 13.56 -8.39 4.40
N PHE A 42 13.89 -8.16 3.13
CA PHE A 42 13.00 -7.46 2.19
C PHE A 42 11.69 -8.22 1.99
N ASP A 43 11.76 -9.53 1.72
CA ASP A 43 10.58 -10.38 1.55
C ASP A 43 9.69 -10.39 2.81
N ALA A 44 10.30 -10.34 4.01
CA ALA A 44 9.56 -10.26 5.26
C ALA A 44 8.88 -8.89 5.45
N ASN A 45 9.57 -7.80 5.11
CA ASN A 45 9.01 -6.45 5.17
C ASN A 45 7.81 -6.30 4.22
N ASP A 46 7.94 -6.79 2.99
CA ASP A 46 6.85 -6.77 2.01
C ASP A 46 5.62 -7.56 2.50
N ARG A 47 5.84 -8.68 3.19
CA ARG A 47 4.75 -9.45 3.82
C ARG A 47 4.10 -8.71 4.98
N ILE A 48 4.86 -7.97 5.77
CA ILE A 48 4.29 -7.15 6.86
C ILE A 48 3.39 -6.08 6.27
N LEU A 49 3.86 -5.35 5.25
CA LEU A 49 3.06 -4.33 4.56
C LEU A 49 1.79 -4.93 3.95
N ALA A 50 1.91 -6.10 3.29
CA ALA A 50 0.74 -6.79 2.73
C ALA A 50 -0.26 -7.25 3.81
N LEU A 51 0.23 -7.68 4.98
CA LEU A 51 -0.62 -8.07 6.11
C LEU A 51 -1.32 -6.85 6.71
N GLU A 52 -0.62 -5.74 6.89
CA GLU A 52 -1.19 -4.48 7.37
C GLU A 52 -2.33 -4.01 6.45
N GLU A 53 -2.11 -4.00 5.14
CA GLU A 53 -3.13 -3.67 4.15
C GLU A 53 -4.35 -4.61 4.24
N SER A 54 -4.11 -5.92 4.35
CA SER A 54 -5.20 -6.90 4.47
C SER A 54 -6.01 -6.73 5.75
N LEU A 55 -5.36 -6.34 6.85
CA LEU A 55 -6.00 -6.08 8.14
C LEU A 55 -6.82 -4.80 8.07
N ALA A 56 -6.27 -3.73 7.47
CA ALA A 56 -6.99 -2.49 7.23
C ALA A 56 -8.26 -2.72 6.40
N ALA A 57 -8.15 -3.47 5.30
CA ALA A 57 -9.30 -3.85 4.47
C ALA A 57 -10.34 -4.66 5.25
N ALA A 58 -9.92 -5.72 5.95
CA ALA A 58 -10.85 -6.56 6.73
C ALA A 58 -11.53 -5.79 7.86
N LYS A 59 -10.83 -4.86 8.51
CA LYS A 59 -11.40 -3.98 9.55
C LYS A 59 -12.45 -3.04 8.96
N ALA A 60 -12.19 -2.45 7.80
CA ALA A 60 -13.13 -1.57 7.11
C ALA A 60 -14.39 -2.34 6.70
N GLU A 61 -14.23 -3.51 6.09
CA GLU A 61 -15.34 -4.41 5.73
C GLU A 61 -16.19 -4.80 6.94
N PHE A 62 -15.55 -5.20 8.05
CA PHE A 62 -16.26 -5.56 9.27
C PHE A 62 -17.06 -4.39 9.85
N ARG A 63 -16.47 -3.19 9.86
CA ARG A 63 -17.15 -1.99 10.35
C ARG A 63 -18.35 -1.62 9.50
N VAL A 64 -18.21 -1.65 8.17
CA VAL A 64 -19.31 -1.40 7.22
C VAL A 64 -20.40 -2.46 7.37
N GLN A 65 -20.04 -3.74 7.50
CA GLN A 65 -21.00 -4.81 7.75
C GLN A 65 -21.76 -4.61 9.08
N GLN A 66 -21.07 -4.16 10.13
CA GLN A 66 -21.71 -3.82 11.40
C GLN A 66 -22.70 -2.65 11.23
N MET A 67 -22.35 -1.62 10.46
CA MET A 67 -23.26 -0.50 10.17
C MET A 67 -24.52 -0.96 9.46
N HIS A 68 -24.40 -1.80 8.42
CA HIS A 68 -25.56 -2.36 7.72
C HIS A 68 -26.46 -3.21 8.62
N ARG A 69 -25.89 -3.92 9.61
CA ARG A 69 -26.68 -4.67 10.60
C ARG A 69 -27.40 -3.78 11.60
N ASN A 70 -26.81 -2.63 11.95
CA ASN A 70 -27.35 -1.70 12.93
C ASN A 70 -28.44 -0.76 12.37
N GLY A 71 -28.66 -0.74 11.05
CA GLY A 71 -29.74 0.03 10.40
C GLY A 71 -29.24 0.92 9.26
N SER A 72 -29.89 2.07 9.05
CA SER A 72 -29.56 3.02 7.98
C SER A 72 -28.15 3.60 8.21
N PRO A 73 -27.15 3.23 7.39
CA PRO A 73 -25.79 3.67 7.63
C PRO A 73 -25.69 5.19 7.39
N THR A 74 -25.12 5.89 8.37
CA THR A 74 -24.84 7.32 8.30
C THR A 74 -23.34 7.51 8.26
N VAL A 75 -22.86 8.31 7.31
CA VAL A 75 -21.45 8.65 7.18
C VAL A 75 -21.06 9.65 8.27
N ALA A 76 -20.04 9.29 9.04
CA ALA A 76 -19.47 10.09 10.11
C ALA A 76 -18.03 10.53 9.79
N ALA A 77 -17.56 11.58 10.46
CA ALA A 77 -16.27 12.22 10.19
C ALA A 77 -15.05 11.34 10.53
N ASP A 78 -15.21 10.38 11.44
CA ASP A 78 -14.21 9.43 11.89
C ASP A 78 -14.07 8.21 10.96
N MET A 79 -14.96 8.06 9.98
CA MET A 79 -14.87 7.02 8.96
C MET A 79 -13.70 7.29 8.02
N THR A 80 -13.07 6.22 7.54
CA THR A 80 -12.02 6.31 6.53
C THR A 80 -12.59 6.43 5.13
N VAL A 81 -11.78 6.91 4.18
CA VAL A 81 -12.14 6.94 2.75
C VAL A 81 -12.54 5.55 2.27
N ARG A 82 -11.77 4.51 2.63
CA ARG A 82 -12.06 3.10 2.33
C ARG A 82 -13.43 2.66 2.84
N GLU A 83 -13.80 3.05 4.05
CA GLU A 83 -15.09 2.67 4.64
C GLU A 83 -16.26 3.30 3.92
N VAL A 84 -16.11 4.56 3.53
CA VAL A 84 -17.14 5.33 2.84
C VAL A 84 -17.34 4.80 1.42
N THR A 85 -16.27 4.43 0.71
CA THR A 85 -16.36 3.84 -0.63
C THR A 85 -16.93 2.43 -0.61
N LEU A 86 -16.63 1.64 0.43
CA LEU A 86 -17.26 0.34 0.66
C LEU A 86 -18.76 0.47 1.01
N LEU A 87 -19.15 1.58 1.64
CA LEU A 87 -20.54 1.78 2.06
C LEU A 87 -21.48 2.02 0.87
N HIS A 88 -21.04 2.78 -0.14
CA HIS A 88 -21.86 3.04 -1.32
C HIS A 88 -21.00 3.41 -2.55
N PRO A 89 -21.27 2.82 -3.75
CA PRO A 89 -20.44 3.04 -4.94
C PRO A 89 -20.42 4.50 -5.41
N GLN A 90 -21.53 5.24 -5.26
CA GLN A 90 -21.58 6.66 -5.63
C GLN A 90 -20.81 7.57 -4.64
N ALA A 91 -20.43 7.08 -3.46
CA ALA A 91 -19.63 7.86 -2.51
C ALA A 91 -18.24 8.18 -3.08
N ALA A 92 -17.66 7.28 -3.89
CA ALA A 92 -16.41 7.52 -4.61
C ALA A 92 -16.53 8.72 -5.58
N ALA A 93 -17.67 8.88 -6.24
CA ALA A 93 -17.90 10.01 -7.15
C ALA A 93 -18.00 11.35 -6.39
N VAL A 94 -18.62 11.34 -5.19
CA VAL A 94 -18.66 12.52 -4.32
C VAL A 94 -17.24 12.89 -3.88
N LEU A 95 -16.47 11.93 -3.36
CA LEU A 95 -15.08 12.15 -2.93
C LEU A 95 -14.19 12.68 -4.06
N ALA A 96 -14.35 12.14 -5.28
CA ALA A 96 -13.63 12.60 -6.46
C ALA A 96 -13.97 14.07 -6.81
N GLY A 97 -15.22 14.48 -6.62
CA GLY A 97 -15.64 15.88 -6.80
C GLY A 97 -14.97 16.87 -5.83
N PHE A 98 -14.50 16.39 -4.68
CA PHE A 98 -13.73 17.18 -3.71
C PHE A 98 -12.21 16.95 -3.81
N HIS A 99 -11.74 16.14 -4.76
CA HIS A 99 -10.35 15.69 -4.87
C HIS A 99 -9.83 14.95 -3.62
N LEU A 100 -10.73 14.28 -2.89
CA LEU A 100 -10.44 13.57 -1.64
C LEU A 100 -10.34 12.05 -1.82
N GLY A 101 -10.02 11.59 -3.03
CA GLY A 101 -9.94 10.18 -3.38
C GLY A 101 -11.06 9.73 -4.31
N GLY A 102 -11.25 8.42 -4.47
CA GLY A 102 -12.25 7.86 -5.38
C GLY A 102 -11.89 7.90 -6.87
N CYS A 103 -10.70 8.40 -7.22
CA CYS A 103 -10.17 8.45 -8.57
C CYS A 103 -8.78 7.79 -8.63
N SER A 104 -8.45 7.08 -9.72
CA SER A 104 -7.17 6.35 -9.87
C SER A 104 -5.92 7.25 -9.88
N SER A 105 -6.10 8.57 -10.04
CA SER A 105 -5.02 9.56 -10.07
C SER A 105 -4.90 10.35 -8.76
N CYS A 106 -5.81 10.15 -7.81
CA CYS A 106 -5.87 10.92 -6.57
C CYS A 106 -4.89 10.27 -5.57
N ALA A 107 -3.82 10.99 -5.20
CA ALA A 107 -2.86 10.52 -4.20
C ALA A 107 -3.40 10.76 -2.78
N VAL A 108 -4.49 10.07 -2.42
CA VAL A 108 -5.12 10.14 -1.09
C VAL A 108 -4.96 8.80 -0.40
N ASP A 109 -4.68 8.86 0.90
CA ASP A 109 -4.59 7.69 1.76
C ASP A 109 -6.00 7.17 2.08
N ASP A 110 -6.32 5.96 1.61
CA ASP A 110 -7.62 5.33 1.79
C ASP A 110 -7.95 5.04 3.27
N ASP A 111 -6.91 4.96 4.12
CA ASP A 111 -7.05 4.69 5.55
C ASP A 111 -7.11 5.97 6.39
N ALA A 112 -6.95 7.14 5.77
CA ALA A 112 -7.16 8.43 6.44
C ALA A 112 -8.65 8.70 6.68
N THR A 113 -8.95 9.35 7.80
CA THR A 113 -10.33 9.74 8.15
C THR A 113 -10.80 10.93 7.33
N LEU A 114 -12.11 11.02 7.08
CA LEU A 114 -12.71 12.17 6.40
C LEU A 114 -12.36 13.50 7.08
N ALA A 115 -12.37 13.54 8.40
CA ALA A 115 -11.98 14.73 9.16
C ALA A 115 -10.56 15.18 8.85
N ARG A 116 -9.62 14.23 8.78
CA ARG A 116 -8.20 14.52 8.51
C ARG A 116 -7.99 14.99 7.08
N ILE A 117 -8.50 14.26 6.09
CA ILE A 117 -8.30 14.63 4.68
C ILE A 117 -8.96 15.97 4.34
N CYS A 118 -10.11 16.29 4.95
CA CYS A 118 -10.74 17.59 4.78
C CYS A 118 -9.91 18.72 5.39
N ALA A 119 -9.34 18.49 6.58
CA ALA A 119 -8.46 19.47 7.22
C ALA A 119 -7.20 19.72 6.38
N ASP A 120 -6.60 18.66 5.84
CA ASP A 120 -5.38 18.74 5.03
C ASP A 120 -5.64 19.41 3.67
N ALA A 121 -6.81 19.17 3.06
CA ALA A 121 -7.20 19.73 1.76
C ALA A 121 -7.90 21.10 1.84
N GLY A 122 -8.22 21.60 3.04
CA GLY A 122 -8.99 22.84 3.22
C GLY A 122 -10.45 22.73 2.76
N VAL A 123 -11.02 21.52 2.76
CA VAL A 123 -12.41 21.26 2.38
C VAL A 123 -13.32 21.39 3.61
N ASP A 124 -14.49 22.00 3.45
CA ASP A 124 -15.49 22.03 4.51
C ASP A 124 -16.08 20.63 4.75
N LEU A 125 -15.71 20.06 5.88
CA LEU A 125 -16.15 18.75 6.35
C LEU A 125 -17.68 18.65 6.41
N THR A 126 -18.37 19.73 6.81
CA THR A 126 -19.83 19.68 6.96
C THR A 126 -20.52 19.52 5.61
N THR A 127 -20.12 20.30 4.61
CA THR A 127 -20.58 20.17 3.22
C THR A 127 -20.31 18.77 2.65
N LEU A 128 -19.11 18.21 2.88
CA LEU A 128 -18.79 16.86 2.42
C LEU A 128 -19.71 15.81 3.05
N LEU A 129 -19.88 15.83 4.38
CA LEU A 129 -20.72 14.88 5.10
C LEU A 129 -22.19 14.99 4.67
N THR A 130 -22.70 16.18 4.40
CA THR A 130 -24.06 16.36 3.87
C THR A 130 -24.21 15.69 2.50
N ASN A 131 -23.26 15.89 1.59
CA ASN A 131 -23.31 15.30 0.24
C ASN A 131 -23.20 13.77 0.29
N LEU A 132 -22.29 13.23 1.11
CA LEU A 132 -22.12 11.79 1.30
C LEU A 132 -23.37 11.14 1.89
N ASN A 133 -23.94 11.72 2.95
CA ASN A 133 -25.15 11.20 3.58
C ASN A 133 -26.37 11.28 2.65
N THR A 134 -26.44 12.30 1.79
CA THR A 134 -27.49 12.40 0.76
C THR A 134 -27.43 11.21 -0.20
N VAL A 135 -26.24 10.86 -0.69
CA VAL A 135 -26.04 9.74 -1.61
C VAL A 135 -26.32 8.39 -0.94
N VAL A 136 -25.84 8.20 0.30
CA VAL A 136 -26.08 6.96 1.05
C VAL A 136 -27.56 6.78 1.39
N ALA A 137 -28.27 7.86 1.71
CA ALA A 137 -29.71 7.81 1.94
C ALA A 137 -30.50 7.53 0.65
N GLN A 138 -30.11 8.12 -0.48
CA GLN A 138 -30.78 7.91 -1.78
C GLN A 138 -30.57 6.50 -2.34
N GLY A 139 -29.39 5.92 -2.16
CA GLY A 139 -29.07 4.55 -2.57
C GLY A 139 -29.93 3.47 -1.92
N ASN A 140 -30.45 3.73 -0.71
CA ASN A 140 -31.34 2.82 0.00
C ASN A 140 -32.81 2.89 -0.46
N GLY A 141 -33.16 3.79 -1.40
CA GLY A 141 -34.56 4.03 -1.79
C GLY A 141 -34.84 4.20 -3.28
N GLN A 142 -33.87 4.53 -4.13
CA GLN A 142 -34.11 4.79 -5.55
C GLN A 142 -32.93 4.33 -6.40
N GLY A 143 -33.10 3.20 -7.09
CA GLY A 143 -32.30 2.87 -8.26
C GLY A 143 -32.55 3.91 -9.34
N ALA A 144 -31.80 5.01 -9.33
CA ALA A 144 -31.78 5.94 -10.45
C ALA A 144 -31.20 5.17 -11.67
N PRO A 145 -31.94 5.05 -12.78
CA PRO A 145 -31.45 4.37 -13.96
C PRO A 145 -30.19 5.12 -14.44
N VAL A 146 -29.07 4.41 -14.46
CA VAL A 146 -27.83 4.88 -15.07
C VAL A 146 -28.18 5.19 -16.53
N LYS A 147 -28.22 6.48 -16.87
CA LYS A 147 -28.48 6.96 -18.22
C LYS A 147 -27.24 6.66 -19.05
N LEU A 148 -27.18 5.46 -19.61
CA LEU A 148 -26.17 5.08 -20.59
C LEU A 148 -26.27 6.06 -21.77
N PRO A 149 -25.20 6.78 -22.14
CA PRO A 149 -25.21 7.60 -23.33
C PRO A 149 -25.46 6.69 -24.54
N ASN A 150 -26.45 7.10 -25.34
CA ASN A 150 -27.00 6.39 -26.49
C ASN A 150 -25.93 6.22 -27.58
N VAL A 151 -25.10 5.18 -27.49
CA VAL A 151 -24.21 4.76 -28.57
C VAL A 151 -24.95 3.70 -29.38
N ALA A 152 -25.49 4.13 -30.52
CA ALA A 152 -26.00 3.24 -31.54
C ALA A 152 -24.81 2.47 -32.14
N VAL A 153 -24.69 1.19 -31.83
CA VAL A 153 -23.87 0.25 -32.60
C VAL A 153 -24.72 -0.25 -33.77
N GLU A 154 -24.52 0.36 -34.93
CA GLU A 154 -24.98 -0.21 -36.20
C GLU A 154 -24.06 -1.41 -36.54
N PHE A 155 -24.68 -2.54 -36.86
CA PHE A 155 -24.04 -3.78 -37.32
C PHE A 155 -24.02 -3.84 -38.84
#